data_AF-U9SLT5-F1
#
_entry.id   AF-U9SLT5-F1
#
_cell.length_a   1.000
_cell.length_b   1.000
_cell.length_c   1.000
_cell.angle_alpha   90.00
_cell.angle_beta   90.00
_cell.angle_gamma   90.00
#
_symmetry.space_group_name_H-M   'P 1'
#
loop_
_entity.id
_entity.type
_entity.pdbx_description
1 polymer ?
#
loop_
_entity_poly.entity_id
_entity_poly.type
_entity_poly.pdbx_seq_one_letter_code
_entity_poly.pdbx_strand_id
1 'polypeptide(L)'
;MSQTKGYRVKGKKVLLKRHCIHGNDVKKNKHVKEEVHERFLELFEDGHSSALTIYFYEDRFHTTAESNQELLEMLADRAIKSDYGYIVRLFHKYHNNMLGSCNGEKMFEHLVEVIDHYNNLGNGKAIIQEYDI
;
A
#
# COMPACT_ATOMS: atom_id res chain seq x y z
N MET A 1 29.06 -17.41 22.13
CA MET A 1 28.41 -16.25 22.77
C MET A 1 28.95 -14.99 22.12
N SER A 2 28.17 -14.36 21.24
CA SER A 2 28.61 -13.22 20.42
C SER A 2 28.18 -11.91 21.08
N GLN A 3 29.13 -11.08 21.48
CA GLN A 3 28.86 -9.73 22.00
C GLN A 3 28.56 -8.77 20.84
N THR A 4 27.31 -8.33 20.70
CA THR A 4 26.93 -7.22 19.80
C THR A 4 27.07 -5.88 20.51
N LYS A 5 28.24 -5.25 20.36
CA LYS A 5 28.46 -3.83 20.71
C LYS A 5 27.85 -2.95 19.63
N GLY A 6 27.06 -1.92 19.99
CA GLY A 6 27.00 -0.73 19.13
C GLY A 6 25.84 0.25 19.18
N TYR A 7 24.74 0.05 19.94
CA TYR A 7 23.67 1.05 19.96
C TYR A 7 23.26 1.44 21.38
N ARG A 8 22.92 2.73 21.56
CA ARG A 8 22.30 3.27 22.77
C ARG A 8 21.00 3.95 22.38
N VAL A 9 19.89 3.45 22.89
CA VAL A 9 18.57 4.09 22.73
C VAL A 9 18.44 5.15 23.82
N LYS A 10 18.14 6.40 23.45
CA LYS A 10 17.92 7.49 24.40
C LYS A 10 16.59 8.17 24.05
N GLY A 11 15.51 7.74 24.72
CA GLY A 11 14.15 8.16 24.41
C GLY A 11 13.74 7.76 22.98
N LYS A 12 13.02 8.62 22.26
CA LYS A 12 12.62 8.39 20.85
C LYS A 12 13.78 8.50 19.83
N LYS A 13 15.04 8.55 20.26
CA LYS A 13 16.21 8.71 19.37
C LYS A 13 17.28 7.64 19.66
N VAL A 14 17.85 7.07 18.60
CA VAL A 14 18.97 6.12 18.65
C VAL A 14 20.22 6.80 18.10
N LEU A 15 21.33 6.75 18.84
CA LEU A 15 22.62 7.29 18.43
C LEU A 15 23.60 6.15 18.13
N LEU A 16 24.12 6.10 16.90
CA LEU A 16 25.08 5.11 16.43
C LEU A 16 26.43 5.78 16.16
N LYS A 17 27.51 5.23 16.72
CA LYS A 17 28.86 5.79 16.61
C LYS A 17 29.53 5.22 15.35
N ARG A 18 29.63 6.07 14.32
CA ARG A 18 30.54 6.01 13.16
C ARG A 18 30.71 4.64 12.47
N HIS A 19 29.71 4.25 11.69
CA HIS A 19 29.92 3.57 10.41
C HIS A 19 28.76 3.95 9.48
N CYS A 20 29.06 4.41 8.27
CA CYS A 20 28.07 4.74 7.25
C CYS A 20 27.28 3.48 6.84
N ILE A 21 26.18 3.18 7.53
CA ILE A 21 25.09 2.41 6.94
C ILE A 21 24.36 3.39 6.02
N HIS A 22 24.95 3.62 4.84
CA HIS A 22 24.35 4.45 3.81
C HIS A 22 23.10 3.74 3.26
N GLY A 23 21.94 4.33 3.56
CA GLY A 23 21.05 4.74 2.49
C GLY A 23 19.86 3.86 2.15
N ASN A 24 19.76 2.59 2.54
CA ASN A 24 18.57 1.78 2.20
C ASN A 24 17.55 1.71 3.33
N ASP A 25 17.92 1.27 4.53
CA ASP A 25 16.92 1.06 5.58
C ASP A 25 16.41 2.37 6.22
N VAL A 26 17.22 3.44 6.19
CA VAL A 26 16.78 4.78 6.61
C VAL A 26 15.87 5.42 5.56
N LYS A 27 16.09 5.18 4.25
CA LYS A 27 15.21 5.68 3.18
C LYS A 27 13.89 4.90 3.08
N LYS A 28 13.88 3.61 3.46
CA LYS A 28 12.66 2.80 3.60
C LYS A 28 11.72 3.32 4.70
N ASN A 29 12.24 4.09 5.64
CA ASN A 29 11.52 4.61 6.81
C ASN A 29 11.21 6.12 6.71
N LYS A 30 11.16 6.71 5.51
CA LYS A 30 10.53 8.04 5.40
C LYS A 30 9.02 7.83 5.58
N HIS A 31 8.45 8.43 6.63
CA HIS A 31 7.03 8.30 6.94
C HIS A 31 6.23 8.83 5.75
N VAL A 32 5.46 7.97 5.09
CA VAL A 32 4.40 8.39 4.19
C VAL A 32 3.41 9.19 5.03
N LYS A 33 2.91 10.30 4.49
CA LYS A 33 1.89 11.10 5.18
C LYS A 33 0.66 10.23 5.43
N GLU A 34 0.04 10.38 6.59
CA GLU A 34 -1.12 9.57 6.98
C GLU A 34 -2.27 9.69 5.97
N GLU A 35 -2.57 10.92 5.53
CA GLU A 35 -3.55 11.19 4.46
C GLU A 35 -3.26 10.43 3.15
N VAL A 36 -1.99 10.19 2.84
CA VAL A 36 -1.58 9.45 1.63
C VAL A 36 -1.77 7.95 1.83
N HIS A 37 -1.46 7.46 3.03
CA HIS A 37 -1.72 6.07 3.41
C HIS A 37 -3.23 5.77 3.39
N GLU A 38 -4.06 6.63 3.97
CA GLU A 38 -5.52 6.49 3.98
C GLU A 38 -6.10 6.46 2.56
N ARG A 39 -5.69 7.38 1.69
CA ARG A 39 -6.12 7.38 0.28
C ARG A 39 -5.78 6.09 -0.47
N PHE A 40 -4.64 5.48 -0.17
CA PHE A 40 -4.32 4.19 -0.77
C PHE A 40 -5.24 3.07 -0.26
N LEU A 41 -5.64 3.11 1.01
CA LEU A 41 -6.60 2.15 1.55
C LEU A 41 -7.99 2.33 0.94
N GLU A 42 -8.48 3.56 0.79
CA GLU A 42 -9.74 3.87 0.11
C GLU A 42 -9.76 3.29 -1.32
N LEU A 43 -8.68 3.51 -2.09
CA LEU A 43 -8.57 2.95 -3.44
C LEU A 43 -8.56 1.40 -3.43
N PHE A 44 -8.00 0.76 -2.40
CA PHE A 44 -8.05 -0.70 -2.29
C PHE A 44 -9.45 -1.21 -1.91
N GLU A 45 -10.18 -0.47 -1.07
CA GLU A 45 -11.59 -0.75 -0.75
C GLU A 45 -12.47 -0.66 -2.00
N ASP A 46 -12.19 0.29 -2.89
CA ASP A 46 -12.85 0.43 -4.20
C ASP A 46 -12.42 -0.65 -5.22
N GLY A 47 -11.53 -1.58 -4.84
CA GLY A 47 -11.09 -2.70 -5.67
C GLY A 47 -9.93 -2.39 -6.61
N HIS A 48 -9.23 -1.26 -6.44
CA HIS A 48 -8.07 -0.95 -7.26
C HIS A 48 -6.87 -1.85 -6.90
N SER A 49 -6.19 -2.36 -7.94
CA SER A 49 -4.90 -3.03 -7.78
C SER A 49 -3.80 -2.04 -7.40
N SER A 50 -2.65 -2.54 -6.91
CA SER A 50 -1.49 -1.68 -6.63
C SER A 50 -1.04 -0.85 -7.83
N ALA A 51 -1.08 -1.40 -9.04
CA ALA A 51 -0.69 -0.72 -10.27
C ALA A 51 -1.68 0.39 -10.64
N LEU A 52 -2.98 0.09 -10.56
CA LEU A 52 -4.03 1.05 -10.88
C LEU A 52 -4.08 2.19 -9.86
N THR A 53 -3.88 1.85 -8.58
CA THR A 53 -3.75 2.80 -7.48
C THR A 53 -2.62 3.80 -7.73
N ILE A 54 -1.44 3.33 -8.15
CA ILE A 54 -0.31 4.21 -8.49
C ILE A 54 -0.65 5.13 -9.65
N TYR A 55 -1.25 4.57 -10.71
CA TYR A 55 -1.64 5.35 -11.87
C TYR A 55 -2.63 6.46 -11.51
N PHE A 56 -3.74 6.14 -10.83
CA PHE A 56 -4.75 7.13 -10.41
C PHE A 56 -4.18 8.17 -9.46
N TYR A 57 -3.34 7.74 -8.52
CA TYR A 57 -2.75 8.64 -7.55
C TYR A 57 -1.74 9.60 -8.19
N GLU A 58 -0.95 9.15 -9.18
CA GLU A 58 -0.04 10.01 -9.94
C GLU A 58 -0.77 10.94 -10.90
N ASP A 59 -1.81 10.46 -11.57
CA ASP A 59 -2.67 11.26 -12.47
C ASP A 59 -3.28 12.48 -11.75
N ARG A 60 -3.62 12.30 -10.46
CA ARG A 60 -4.10 13.39 -9.62
C ARG A 60 -3.11 14.55 -9.50
N PHE A 61 -1.80 14.31 -9.52
CA PHE A 61 -0.82 15.42 -9.48
C PHE A 61 -0.87 16.26 -10.75
N HIS A 62 -1.06 15.62 -11.90
CA HIS A 62 -1.17 16.31 -13.18
C HIS A 62 -2.42 17.18 -13.28
N THR A 63 -3.49 16.82 -12.57
CA THR A 63 -4.75 17.59 -12.55
C THR A 63 -4.81 18.65 -11.46
N THR A 64 -4.00 18.52 -10.40
CA THR A 64 -4.04 19.43 -9.24
C THR A 64 -2.92 20.46 -9.19
N ALA A 65 -1.79 20.22 -9.84
CA ALA A 65 -0.69 21.18 -9.86
C ALA A 65 -1.03 22.41 -10.69
N GLU A 66 -0.79 23.61 -10.16
CA GLU A 66 -1.01 24.88 -10.85
C GLU A 66 0.15 25.21 -11.80
N SER A 67 1.30 24.55 -11.63
CA SER A 67 2.49 24.76 -12.46
C SER A 67 3.36 23.50 -12.59
N ASN A 68 4.22 23.49 -13.61
CA ASN A 68 5.21 22.42 -13.78
C ASN A 68 6.21 22.33 -12.62
N GLN A 69 6.54 23.46 -12.00
CA GLN A 69 7.45 23.49 -10.85
C GLN A 69 6.81 22.80 -9.64
N GLU A 70 5.55 23.12 -9.35
CA GLU A 70 4.78 22.48 -8.28
C GLU A 70 4.59 20.98 -8.53
N LEU A 71 4.28 20.60 -9.78
CA LEU A 71 4.19 19.19 -10.18
C LEU A 71 5.51 18.44 -9.89
N LEU A 72 6.65 19.04 -10.26
CA LEU A 72 7.96 18.44 -10.00
C LEU A 72 8.24 18.31 -8.50
N GLU A 73 7.86 19.30 -7.69
CA GLU A 73 8.00 19.26 -6.23
C GLU A 73 7.13 18.15 -5.60
N MET A 74 5.88 18.02 -6.02
CA MET A 74 4.97 16.94 -5.59
C MET A 74 5.52 15.55 -5.95
N LEU A 75 6.00 15.38 -7.19
CA LEU A 75 6.57 14.11 -7.65
C LEU A 75 7.89 13.77 -6.97
N ALA A 76 8.67 14.77 -6.56
CA ALA A 76 9.94 14.57 -5.85
C ALA A 76 9.76 14.26 -4.36
N ASP A 77 8.65 14.67 -3.74
CA ASP A 77 8.39 14.39 -2.33
C ASP A 77 7.98 12.94 -2.08
N ARG A 78 8.92 12.13 -1.60
CA ARG A 78 8.70 10.74 -1.20
C ARG A 78 7.64 10.52 -0.11
N ALA A 79 7.27 11.54 0.65
CA ALA A 79 6.18 11.42 1.63
C ALA A 79 4.79 11.52 0.98
N ILE A 80 4.74 12.06 -0.25
CA ILE A 80 3.56 12.20 -1.10
C ILE A 80 3.60 11.11 -2.18
N LYS A 81 4.60 11.13 -3.06
CA LYS A 81 4.86 10.05 -4.02
C LYS A 81 5.64 8.91 -3.36
N SER A 82 4.89 8.00 -2.75
CA SER A 82 5.45 6.81 -2.10
C SER A 82 6.14 5.88 -3.11
N ASP A 83 7.14 5.15 -2.65
CA ASP A 83 7.82 4.14 -3.47
C ASP A 83 6.86 3.01 -3.88
N TYR A 84 7.01 2.48 -5.09
CA TYR A 84 6.21 1.35 -5.58
C TYR A 84 6.24 0.16 -4.59
N GLY A 85 7.41 -0.14 -4.03
CA GLY A 85 7.56 -1.22 -3.05
C GLY A 85 6.81 -0.97 -1.75
N TYR A 86 6.59 0.29 -1.35
CA TYR A 86 5.71 0.62 -0.23
C TYR A 86 4.26 0.26 -0.56
N ILE A 87 3.76 0.70 -1.70
CA ILE A 87 2.35 0.52 -2.10
C ILE A 87 2.03 -0.96 -2.28
N VAL A 88 2.92 -1.74 -2.91
CA VAL A 88 2.73 -3.19 -3.05
C VAL A 88 2.70 -3.90 -1.69
N ARG A 89 3.58 -3.52 -0.75
CA ARG A 89 3.55 -4.09 0.60
C ARG A 89 2.27 -3.72 1.35
N LEU A 90 1.79 -2.49 1.18
CA LEU A 90 0.55 -2.02 1.78
C LEU A 90 -0.65 -2.79 1.21
N PHE A 91 -0.72 -2.95 -0.11
CA PHE A 91 -1.74 -3.74 -0.79
C PHE A 91 -1.77 -5.18 -0.30
N HIS A 92 -0.62 -5.86 -0.24
CA HIS A 92 -0.57 -7.23 0.29
C HIS A 92 -1.01 -7.32 1.76
N LYS A 93 -0.63 -6.34 2.59
CA LYS A 93 -1.06 -6.31 3.99
C LYS A 93 -2.57 -6.11 4.11
N TYR A 94 -3.13 -5.16 3.35
CA TYR A 94 -4.56 -4.91 3.28
C TYR A 94 -5.31 -6.16 2.81
N HIS A 95 -4.90 -6.73 1.68
CA HIS A 95 -5.51 -7.93 1.11
C HIS A 95 -5.45 -9.12 2.06
N ASN A 96 -4.29 -9.37 2.69
CA ASN A 96 -4.15 -10.46 3.66
C ASN A 96 -5.04 -10.26 4.90
N ASN A 97 -5.24 -9.01 5.34
CA ASN A 97 -6.11 -8.72 6.47
C ASN A 97 -7.59 -8.90 6.13
N MET A 98 -8.02 -8.47 4.94
CA MET A 98 -9.41 -8.58 4.47
C MET A 98 -9.77 -9.99 4.02
N LEU A 99 -8.99 -10.55 3.09
CA LEU A 99 -9.32 -11.78 2.35
C LEU A 99 -8.47 -12.98 2.76
N GLY A 100 -7.53 -12.81 3.69
CA GLY A 100 -6.59 -13.87 4.05
C GLY A 100 -5.56 -14.15 2.96
N SER A 101 -4.98 -15.34 2.97
CA SER A 101 -4.01 -15.76 1.96
C SER A 101 -4.64 -15.84 0.57
N CYS A 102 -3.83 -15.69 -0.48
CA CYS A 102 -4.27 -15.99 -1.85
C CYS A 102 -4.89 -17.38 -1.91
N ASN A 103 -6.06 -17.50 -2.54
CA ASN A 103 -6.85 -18.74 -2.64
C ASN A 103 -7.18 -19.36 -1.27
N GLY A 104 -7.23 -18.56 -0.21
CA GLY A 104 -7.67 -18.99 1.11
C GLY A 104 -9.19 -18.98 1.25
N GLU A 105 -9.69 -19.72 2.23
CA GLU A 105 -11.12 -19.84 2.56
C GLU A 105 -11.84 -18.48 2.61
N LYS A 106 -11.26 -17.49 3.32
CA LYS A 106 -11.82 -16.14 3.45
C LYS A 106 -12.04 -15.39 2.13
N MET A 107 -11.18 -15.63 1.13
CA MET A 107 -11.35 -15.03 -0.19
C MET A 107 -12.59 -15.60 -0.89
N PHE A 108 -12.82 -16.91 -0.75
CA PHE A 108 -14.01 -17.56 -1.30
C PHE A 108 -15.29 -17.17 -0.54
N GLU A 109 -15.23 -17.07 0.79
CA GLU A 109 -16.34 -16.54 1.60
C GLU A 109 -16.75 -15.15 1.12
N HIS A 110 -15.78 -14.24 0.94
CA HIS A 110 -16.06 -12.90 0.42
C HIS A 110 -16.63 -12.93 -1.01
N LEU A 111 -16.14 -13.82 -1.87
CA LEU A 111 -16.66 -13.96 -3.24
C LEU A 111 -18.14 -14.38 -3.25
N VAL A 112 -18.55 -15.25 -2.32
CA VAL A 112 -19.96 -15.64 -2.13
C VAL A 112 -20.80 -14.40 -1.79
N GLU A 113 -20.36 -13.59 -0.84
CA GLU A 113 -21.06 -12.36 -0.44
C GLU A 113 -21.22 -11.37 -1.61
N VAL A 114 -20.16 -11.17 -2.39
CA VAL A 114 -20.16 -10.28 -3.57
C VAL A 114 -21.16 -10.77 -4.63
N ILE A 115 -21.22 -12.08 -4.87
CA ILE A 115 -22.12 -12.69 -5.85
C ILE A 115 -23.57 -12.58 -5.38
N ASP A 116 -23.85 -12.83 -4.11
CA ASP A 116 -25.19 -12.67 -3.54
C ASP A 116 -25.66 -11.22 -3.67
N HIS A 117 -24.81 -10.26 -3.32
CA HIS A 117 -25.11 -8.84 -3.48
C HIS A 117 -25.41 -8.49 -4.94
N TYR A 118 -24.58 -8.93 -5.89
CA TYR A 118 -24.79 -8.68 -7.32
C TYR A 118 -26.12 -9.27 -7.82
N ASN A 119 -26.42 -10.51 -7.44
CA ASN A 119 -27.66 -11.19 -7.83
C ASN A 119 -28.90 -10.50 -7.26
N ASN A 120 -28.80 -9.93 -6.06
CA ASN A 120 -29.88 -9.20 -5.41
C ASN A 120 -30.13 -7.81 -6.03
N LEU A 121 -29.16 -7.23 -6.76
CA LEU A 121 -29.30 -5.94 -7.43
C LEU A 121 -30.06 -6.01 -8.77
N GLY A 122 -30.38 -7.21 -9.27
CA GLY A 122 -31.10 -7.37 -10.55
C GLY A 122 -30.27 -7.02 -11.79
N ASN A 123 -28.95 -6.87 -11.65
CA ASN A 123 -28.02 -6.54 -12.74
C ASN A 123 -27.70 -7.74 -13.66
N GLY A 124 -28.23 -8.93 -13.35
CA GLY A 124 -27.94 -10.18 -14.03
C GLY A 124 -27.93 -11.36 -13.05
N LYS A 125 -27.32 -12.47 -13.46
CA LYS A 125 -27.09 -13.63 -12.61
C LYS A 125 -25.63 -14.07 -12.71
N ALA A 126 -24.93 -14.03 -11.59
CA ALA A 126 -23.60 -14.58 -11.40
C ALA A 126 -23.71 -15.94 -10.68
N ILE A 127 -22.85 -16.88 -11.06
CA ILE A 127 -22.72 -18.20 -10.44
C ILE A 127 -21.25 -18.45 -10.07
N ILE A 128 -21.01 -19.10 -8.94
CA ILE A 128 -19.67 -19.56 -8.57
C ILE A 128 -19.34 -20.79 -9.40
N GLN A 129 -18.18 -20.77 -10.05
CA GLN A 129 -17.62 -21.93 -10.71
C GLN A 129 -16.41 -22.42 -9.90
N GLU A 130 -16.38 -23.71 -9.57
CA GLU A 130 -15.21 -24.32 -8.97
C GLU A 130 -14.03 -24.25 -9.95
N TYR A 131 -12.88 -23.82 -9.43
CA TYR A 131 -11.66 -23.71 -10.21
C TYR A 131 -10.78 -24.93 -9.89
N ASP A 132 -10.75 -25.90 -10.81
CA ASP A 132 -9.82 -27.04 -10.72
C ASP A 132 -8.41 -26.57 -11.07
N ILE A 133 -7.44 -26.87 -10.19
CA ILE A 133 -6.00 -26.61 -10.37
C ILE A 133 -5.30 -27.87 -10.90
#